data_AF-A0A7K3Z264-F1
#
_entry.id   AF-A0A7K3Z264-F1
#
_cell.length_a   1.000
_cell.length_b   1.000
_cell.length_c   1.000
_cell.angle_alpha   90.00
_cell.angle_beta   90.00
_cell.angle_gamma   90.00
#
_symmetry.space_group_name_H-M   'P 1'
#
loop_
_entity.id
_entity.type
_entity.pdbx_description
1 polymer ?
#
loop_
_entity_poly.entity_id
_entity_poly.type
_entity_poly.pdbx_seq_one_letter_code
_entity_poly.pdbx_strand_id
1 'polypeptide(L)'
;AKTQSKKGHRIYEKRWKQKLKNTQKMQSKLKKEQKNIQKEIERLTQQKDEALSATKLELEAKIEAKNQPLNALKSELEMKVCVFEQEKTRIQTVSAPIIHDIEKTILHLEAEEKKLGSLGLVGLGHQLPDMYYVPFYIIGYNVGLTCRCVCVAPSDVNSINFSVKLKSSLGLSVSKNLLTRRFKKLSELIEKTCSVSGRKDDFWIQFWSLAEKNNLLKRSEFQAEVRKGLVYLKGQGWLSEDETIELADQLKLHIKK
;
A
#
# COMPACT_ATOMS: atom_id res chain seq x y z
N ALA A 1 -39.26 65.61 -119.04
CA ALA A 1 -39.23 64.61 -117.94
C ALA A 1 -37.82 64.25 -117.40
N LYS A 2 -36.69 64.46 -118.10
CA LYS A 2 -35.37 63.95 -117.66
C LYS A 2 -34.50 64.88 -116.77
N THR A 3 -34.91 66.13 -116.54
CA THR A 3 -34.09 67.16 -115.86
C THR A 3 -34.39 67.35 -114.36
N GLN A 4 -35.51 66.84 -113.84
CA GLN A 4 -35.83 66.86 -112.40
C GLN A 4 -35.22 65.67 -111.62
N SER A 5 -34.92 64.55 -112.29
CA SER A 5 -34.34 63.34 -111.66
C SER A 5 -32.86 63.51 -111.22
N LYS A 6 -32.04 64.23 -111.99
CA LYS A 6 -30.60 64.46 -111.68
C LYS A 6 -30.34 65.45 -110.52
N LYS A 7 -31.26 66.41 -110.26
CA LYS A 7 -31.13 67.37 -109.14
C LYS A 7 -31.46 66.74 -107.79
N GLY A 8 -32.46 65.85 -107.72
CA GLY A 8 -32.76 65.07 -106.51
C GLY A 8 -31.58 64.19 -106.10
N HIS A 9 -30.97 63.48 -107.07
CA HIS A 9 -29.85 62.57 -106.83
C HIS A 9 -28.63 63.23 -106.16
N ARG A 10 -28.24 64.45 -106.56
CA ARG A 10 -27.13 65.21 -105.96
C ARG A 10 -27.42 65.70 -104.53
N ILE A 11 -28.66 66.05 -104.22
CA ILE A 11 -29.08 66.49 -102.87
C ILE A 11 -29.07 65.30 -101.91
N TYR A 12 -29.57 64.14 -102.36
CA TYR A 12 -29.48 62.90 -101.60
C TYR A 12 -28.03 62.50 -101.35
N GLU A 13 -27.16 62.55 -102.38
CA GLU A 13 -25.74 62.20 -102.25
C GLU A 13 -24.99 63.09 -101.24
N LYS A 14 -25.26 64.40 -101.23
CA LYS A 14 -24.71 65.33 -100.22
C LYS A 14 -25.21 65.01 -98.81
N ARG A 15 -26.51 64.69 -98.65
CA ARG A 15 -27.10 64.27 -97.36
C ARG A 15 -26.49 62.96 -96.85
N TRP A 16 -26.30 61.98 -97.73
CA TRP A 16 -25.67 60.69 -97.40
C TRP A 16 -24.20 60.85 -97.03
N LYS A 17 -23.43 61.67 -97.76
CA LYS A 17 -22.05 62.02 -97.40
C LYS A 17 -21.97 62.73 -96.05
N GLN A 18 -22.88 63.66 -95.76
CA GLN A 18 -22.94 64.34 -94.46
C GLN A 18 -23.31 63.37 -93.32
N LYS A 19 -24.29 62.49 -93.53
CA LYS A 19 -24.65 61.42 -92.57
C LYS A 19 -23.46 60.51 -92.29
N LEU A 20 -22.79 60.02 -93.33
CA LEU A 20 -21.60 59.17 -93.20
C LEU A 20 -20.49 59.84 -92.39
N LYS A 21 -20.22 61.12 -92.67
CA LYS A 21 -19.20 61.91 -91.95
C LYS A 21 -19.58 62.11 -90.47
N ASN A 22 -20.86 62.35 -90.19
CA ASN A 22 -21.37 62.45 -88.82
C ASN A 22 -21.30 61.10 -88.09
N THR A 23 -21.68 60.00 -88.75
CA THR A 23 -21.59 58.65 -88.20
C THR A 23 -20.14 58.25 -87.92
N GLN A 24 -19.19 58.57 -88.81
CA GLN A 24 -17.76 58.35 -88.58
C GLN A 24 -17.23 59.15 -87.40
N LYS A 25 -17.63 60.43 -87.26
CA LYS A 25 -17.27 61.23 -86.09
C LYS A 25 -17.83 60.63 -84.80
N MET A 26 -19.10 60.21 -84.81
CA MET A 26 -19.74 59.53 -83.68
C MET A 26 -19.01 58.24 -83.32
N GLN A 27 -18.67 57.41 -84.30
CA GLN A 27 -17.92 56.17 -84.12
C GLN A 27 -16.52 56.43 -83.56
N SER A 28 -15.83 57.47 -84.03
CA SER A 28 -14.52 57.87 -83.48
C SER A 28 -14.60 58.35 -82.04
N LYS A 29 -15.70 59.04 -81.67
CA LYS A 29 -15.95 59.52 -80.31
C LYS A 29 -16.27 58.35 -79.37
N LEU A 30 -17.19 57.47 -79.78
CA LEU A 30 -17.52 56.24 -79.04
C LEU A 30 -16.31 55.33 -78.85
N LYS A 31 -15.44 55.21 -79.86
CA LYS A 31 -14.20 54.41 -79.75
C LYS A 31 -13.20 55.02 -78.75
N LYS A 32 -13.13 56.36 -78.66
CA LYS A 32 -12.34 57.05 -77.63
C LYS A 32 -12.94 56.84 -76.24
N GLU A 33 -14.25 56.97 -76.09
CA GLU A 33 -14.97 56.72 -74.84
C GLU A 33 -14.79 55.27 -74.38
N GLN A 34 -14.95 54.28 -75.26
CA GLN A 34 -14.71 52.88 -74.98
C GLN A 34 -13.26 52.62 -74.50
N LYS A 35 -12.27 53.24 -75.16
CA LYS A 35 -10.86 53.13 -74.73
C LYS A 35 -10.63 53.76 -73.37
N ASN A 36 -11.32 54.85 -73.04
CA ASN A 36 -11.21 55.51 -71.75
C ASN A 36 -11.84 54.67 -70.64
N ILE A 37 -13.02 54.09 -70.90
CA ILE A 37 -13.70 53.17 -69.97
C ILE A 37 -12.82 51.93 -69.72
N GLN A 38 -12.22 51.35 -70.76
CA GLN A 38 -11.34 50.19 -70.60
C GLN A 38 -10.14 50.47 -69.69
N LYS A 39 -9.49 51.62 -69.86
CA LYS A 39 -8.39 52.05 -68.98
C LYS A 39 -8.84 52.26 -67.54
N GLU A 40 -10.03 52.79 -67.34
CA GLU A 40 -10.57 53.00 -66.00
C GLU A 40 -10.92 51.67 -65.33
N ILE A 41 -11.45 50.70 -66.09
CA ILE A 41 -11.67 49.33 -65.60
C ILE A 41 -10.34 48.70 -65.16
N GLU A 42 -9.30 48.79 -65.98
CA GLU A 42 -7.97 48.25 -65.65
C GLU A 42 -7.40 48.90 -64.38
N ARG A 43 -7.49 50.24 -64.28
CA ARG A 43 -7.04 51.00 -63.10
C ARG A 43 -7.80 50.58 -61.83
N LEU A 44 -9.13 50.51 -61.91
CA LEU A 44 -9.98 50.10 -60.79
C LEU A 44 -9.73 48.65 -60.39
N THR A 45 -9.48 47.76 -61.35
CA THR A 45 -9.15 46.35 -61.07
C THR A 45 -7.84 46.25 -60.32
N GLN A 46 -6.80 46.96 -60.77
CA GLN A 46 -5.51 46.97 -60.10
C GLN A 46 -5.60 47.56 -58.68
N GLN A 47 -6.32 48.68 -58.51
CA GLN A 47 -6.55 49.27 -57.17
C GLN A 47 -7.30 48.31 -56.24
N LYS A 48 -8.30 47.59 -56.77
CA LYS A 48 -9.04 46.60 -56.00
C LYS A 48 -8.12 45.46 -55.55
N ASP A 49 -7.26 44.95 -56.43
CA ASP A 49 -6.37 43.82 -56.12
C ASP A 49 -5.26 44.22 -55.12
N GLU A 50 -4.74 45.45 -55.23
CA GLU A 50 -3.79 46.03 -54.26
C GLU A 50 -4.45 46.19 -52.87
N ALA A 51 -5.66 46.76 -52.81
CA ALA A 51 -6.39 46.94 -51.56
C ALA A 51 -6.74 45.60 -50.90
N LEU A 52 -7.10 44.60 -51.70
CA LEU A 52 -7.44 43.25 -51.23
C LEU A 52 -6.19 42.56 -50.67
N SER A 53 -5.03 42.69 -51.34
CA SER A 53 -3.76 42.16 -50.84
C SER A 53 -3.32 42.85 -49.55
N ALA A 54 -3.43 44.18 -49.46
CA ALA A 54 -3.10 44.93 -48.25
C ALA A 54 -3.98 44.50 -47.06
N THR A 55 -5.29 44.36 -47.29
CA THR A 55 -6.24 43.93 -46.27
C THR A 55 -5.95 42.49 -45.82
N LYS A 56 -5.61 41.59 -46.76
CA LYS A 56 -5.26 40.21 -46.44
C LYS A 56 -4.00 40.13 -45.57
N LEU A 57 -2.95 40.87 -45.92
CA LEU A 57 -1.72 40.93 -45.14
C LEU A 57 -1.95 41.50 -43.74
N GLU A 58 -2.77 42.55 -43.62
CA GLU A 58 -3.11 43.13 -42.32
C GLU A 58 -3.89 42.12 -41.44
N LEU A 59 -4.82 41.37 -42.03
CA LEU A 59 -5.55 40.32 -41.33
C LEU A 59 -4.64 39.17 -40.88
N GLU A 60 -3.75 38.70 -41.76
CA GLU A 60 -2.76 37.67 -41.42
C GLU A 60 -1.85 38.13 -40.27
N ALA A 61 -1.36 39.37 -40.32
CA ALA A 61 -0.56 39.95 -39.24
C ALA A 61 -1.34 40.04 -37.91
N LYS A 62 -2.62 40.43 -37.95
CA LYS A 62 -3.47 40.46 -36.75
C LYS A 62 -3.77 39.07 -36.20
N ILE A 63 -3.95 38.08 -37.06
CA ILE A 63 -4.15 36.68 -36.67
C ILE A 63 -2.88 36.17 -35.99
N GLU A 64 -1.72 36.40 -36.59
CA GLU A 64 -0.44 35.95 -36.04
C GLU A 64 -0.16 36.63 -34.69
N ALA A 65 -0.36 37.94 -34.60
CA ALA A 65 -0.18 38.69 -33.35
C ALA A 65 -1.09 38.19 -32.21
N LYS A 66 -2.32 37.76 -32.53
CA LYS A 66 -3.25 37.16 -31.55
C LYS A 66 -2.90 35.72 -31.20
N ASN A 67 -2.36 34.95 -32.15
CA ASN A 67 -1.99 33.56 -31.94
C ASN A 67 -0.67 33.40 -31.18
N GLN A 68 0.26 34.35 -31.31
CA GLN A 68 1.56 34.29 -30.65
C GLN A 68 1.47 34.09 -29.12
N PRO A 69 0.68 34.88 -28.35
CA PRO A 69 0.54 34.65 -26.91
C PRO A 69 -0.19 33.34 -26.59
N LEU A 70 -1.13 32.91 -27.44
CA LEU A 70 -1.83 31.63 -27.27
C LEU A 70 -0.87 30.45 -27.42
N ASN A 71 0.02 30.50 -28.40
CA ASN A 71 1.05 29.49 -28.63
C ASN A 71 2.07 29.46 -27.48
N ALA A 72 2.48 30.63 -26.98
CA ALA A 72 3.35 30.71 -25.81
C ALA A 72 2.70 30.08 -24.56
N LEU A 73 1.43 30.40 -24.29
CA LEU A 73 0.68 29.81 -23.18
C LEU A 73 0.52 28.29 -23.34
N LYS A 74 0.25 27.83 -24.57
CA LYS A 74 0.13 26.39 -24.87
C LYS A 74 1.46 25.66 -24.60
N SER A 75 2.57 26.24 -25.03
CA SER A 75 3.91 25.70 -24.78
C SER A 75 4.23 25.64 -23.28
N GLU A 76 3.88 26.69 -22.53
CA GLU A 76 4.05 26.70 -21.06
C GLU A 76 3.22 25.59 -20.38
N LEU A 77 1.97 25.41 -20.83
CA LEU A 77 1.10 24.36 -20.32
C LEU A 77 1.67 22.97 -20.61
N GLU A 78 2.12 22.72 -21.84
CA GLU A 78 2.74 21.45 -22.25
C GLU A 78 3.99 21.13 -21.41
N MET A 79 4.83 22.13 -21.14
CA MET A 79 5.99 22.00 -20.25
C MET A 79 5.59 21.64 -18.82
N LYS A 80 4.57 22.31 -18.27
CA LYS A 80 4.06 22.01 -16.91
C LYS A 80 3.51 20.58 -16.82
N VAL A 81 2.74 20.15 -17.81
CA VAL A 81 2.20 18.79 -17.88
C VAL A 81 3.33 17.76 -17.94
N CYS A 82 4.37 18.03 -18.74
CA CYS A 82 5.54 17.16 -18.83
C CYS A 82 6.23 17.00 -17.46
N VAL A 83 6.45 18.10 -16.75
CA VAL A 83 7.06 18.08 -15.40
C VAL A 83 6.20 17.28 -14.41
N PHE A 84 4.88 17.46 -14.43
CA PHE A 84 3.99 16.71 -13.53
C PHE A 84 3.96 15.21 -13.83
N GLU A 85 3.98 14.80 -15.09
CA GLU A 85 4.05 13.37 -15.45
C GLU A 85 5.40 12.74 -15.07
N GLN A 86 6.50 13.49 -15.19
CA GLN A 86 7.81 13.05 -14.69
C GLN A 86 7.80 12.86 -13.18
N GLU A 87 7.25 13.82 -12.42
CA GLU A 87 7.18 13.74 -10.96
C GLU A 87 6.28 12.60 -10.50
N LYS A 88 5.13 12.40 -11.15
CA LYS A 88 4.25 11.25 -10.92
C LYS A 88 4.99 9.92 -11.12
N THR A 89 5.74 9.79 -12.20
CA THR A 89 6.53 8.58 -12.50
C THR A 89 7.62 8.37 -11.45
N ARG A 90 8.28 9.45 -11.01
CA ARG A 90 9.29 9.42 -9.94
C ARG A 90 8.68 8.93 -8.63
N ILE A 91 7.54 9.48 -8.22
CA ILE A 91 6.83 9.07 -7.00
C ILE A 91 6.46 7.60 -7.08
N GLN A 92 5.89 7.13 -8.19
CA GLN A 92 5.53 5.73 -8.38
C GLN A 92 6.74 4.79 -8.29
N THR A 93 7.87 5.20 -8.86
CA THR A 93 9.11 4.42 -8.83
C THR A 93 9.66 4.27 -7.40
N VAL A 94 9.59 5.34 -6.61
CA VAL A 94 10.08 5.34 -5.21
C VAL A 94 9.10 4.65 -4.26
N SER A 95 7.79 4.73 -4.51
CA SER A 95 6.78 4.12 -3.63
C SER A 95 6.60 2.62 -3.84
N ALA A 96 6.81 2.11 -5.06
CA ALA A 96 6.70 0.69 -5.39
C ALA A 96 7.50 -0.26 -4.46
N PRO A 97 8.80 -0.04 -4.18
CA PRO A 97 9.55 -0.90 -3.27
C PRO A 97 9.05 -0.83 -1.83
N ILE A 98 8.61 0.35 -1.37
CA ILE A 98 8.07 0.53 -0.01
C ILE A 98 6.79 -0.30 0.16
N ILE A 99 5.89 -0.23 -0.82
CA ILE A 99 4.66 -1.02 -0.82
C ILE A 99 5.00 -2.51 -0.80
N HIS A 100 5.94 -2.94 -1.64
CA HIS A 100 6.38 -4.33 -1.68
C HIS A 100 6.95 -4.82 -0.34
N ASP A 101 7.77 -4.02 0.33
CA ASP A 101 8.34 -4.35 1.63
C ASP A 101 7.26 -4.43 2.73
N ILE A 102 6.26 -3.54 2.69
CA ILE A 102 5.11 -3.58 3.60
C ILE A 102 4.31 -4.87 3.38
N GLU A 103 3.96 -5.19 2.13
CA GLU A 103 3.21 -6.42 1.79
C GLU A 103 3.96 -7.68 2.25
N LYS A 104 5.27 -7.73 2.01
CA LYS A 104 6.13 -8.83 2.46
C LYS A 104 6.16 -8.95 3.99
N THR A 105 6.19 -7.83 4.69
CA THR A 105 6.18 -7.79 6.16
C THR A 105 4.85 -8.29 6.72
N ILE A 106 3.73 -7.87 6.13
CA ILE A 106 2.38 -8.35 6.52
C ILE A 106 2.31 -9.88 6.38
N LEU A 107 2.73 -10.43 5.24
CA LEU A 107 2.74 -11.89 5.03
C LEU A 107 3.63 -12.61 6.04
N HIS A 108 4.76 -12.02 6.43
CA HIS A 108 5.63 -12.59 7.45
C HIS A 108 4.95 -12.61 8.82
N LEU A 109 4.31 -11.51 9.22
CA LEU A 109 3.58 -11.40 10.49
C LEU A 109 2.41 -12.38 10.55
N GLU A 110 1.63 -12.52 9.47
CA GLU A 110 0.54 -13.49 9.38
C GLU A 110 1.05 -14.94 9.49
N ALA A 111 2.21 -15.23 8.91
CA ALA A 111 2.82 -16.55 9.02
C ALA A 111 3.33 -16.84 10.44
N GLU A 112 3.88 -15.83 11.12
CA GLU A 112 4.27 -15.94 12.53
C GLU A 112 3.05 -16.08 13.45
N GLU A 113 1.99 -15.32 13.22
CA GLU A 113 0.73 -15.42 13.95
C GLU A 113 0.14 -16.82 13.81
N LYS A 114 0.12 -17.40 12.61
CA LYS A 114 -0.34 -18.80 12.42
C LYS A 114 0.52 -19.81 13.20
N LYS A 115 1.84 -19.61 13.27
CA LYS A 115 2.73 -20.44 14.08
C LYS A 115 2.42 -20.29 15.58
N LEU A 116 2.18 -19.07 16.06
CA LEU A 116 1.79 -18.82 17.45
C LEU A 116 0.38 -19.34 17.75
N GLY A 117 -0.55 -19.28 16.81
CA GLY A 117 -1.87 -19.87 16.94
C GLY A 117 -1.81 -21.39 17.07
N SER A 118 -0.89 -22.05 16.35
CA SER A 118 -0.65 -23.50 16.50
C SER A 118 -0.11 -23.91 17.87
N LEU A 119 0.39 -22.96 18.67
CA LEU A 119 0.79 -23.17 20.06
C LEU A 119 -0.39 -23.12 21.03
N GLY A 120 -1.63 -22.87 20.57
CA GLY A 120 -2.78 -22.69 21.45
C GLY A 120 -2.86 -21.31 22.11
N LEU A 121 -2.05 -20.35 21.67
CA LEU A 121 -2.06 -18.97 22.18
C LEU A 121 -3.23 -18.14 21.59
N VAL A 122 -4.07 -18.75 20.75
CA VAL A 122 -5.26 -18.11 20.17
C VAL A 122 -6.21 -17.74 21.29
N GLY A 123 -6.56 -16.45 21.42
CA GLY A 123 -7.53 -15.99 22.41
C GLY A 123 -6.95 -15.57 23.76
N LEU A 124 -5.62 -15.59 23.94
CA LEU A 124 -4.98 -14.76 24.94
C LEU A 124 -5.11 -13.31 24.47
N GLY A 125 -6.21 -12.66 24.83
CA GLY A 125 -6.29 -11.20 24.79
C GLY A 125 -5.07 -10.60 25.48
N HIS A 126 -4.86 -9.29 25.36
CA HIS A 126 -3.69 -8.56 25.87
C HIS A 126 -3.44 -8.71 27.40
N GLN A 127 -4.21 -9.52 28.10
CA GLN A 127 -3.94 -10.03 29.43
C GLN A 127 -2.99 -11.23 29.33
N LEU A 128 -1.71 -10.95 29.60
CA LEU A 128 -0.75 -11.99 29.99
C LEU A 128 -1.39 -12.81 31.12
N PRO A 129 -1.61 -14.13 30.95
CA PRO A 129 -2.05 -14.96 32.07
C PRO A 129 -0.99 -14.84 33.17
N ASP A 130 -1.43 -14.77 34.43
CA ASP A 130 -0.53 -14.76 35.58
C ASP A 130 0.41 -15.96 35.47
N MET A 131 1.65 -15.68 35.08
CA MET A 131 2.65 -16.71 34.79
C MET A 131 3.19 -17.20 36.14
N TYR A 132 2.57 -18.23 36.69
CA TYR A 132 3.05 -18.90 37.90
C TYR A 132 4.35 -19.65 37.58
N TYR A 133 5.47 -19.03 37.92
CA TYR A 133 6.79 -19.61 37.75
C TYR A 133 7.03 -20.66 38.83
N VAL A 134 7.05 -21.95 38.44
CA VAL A 134 7.55 -23.03 39.31
C VAL A 134 9.08 -22.99 39.24
N PRO A 135 9.80 -22.64 40.33
CA PRO A 135 11.23 -22.40 40.23
C PRO A 135 12.04 -23.69 40.03
N PHE A 136 11.71 -24.76 40.75
CA PHE A 136 12.34 -26.08 40.64
C PHE A 136 11.54 -27.12 41.43
N TYR A 137 11.69 -28.38 41.07
CA TYR A 137 11.23 -29.52 41.84
C TYR A 137 12.35 -30.04 42.73
N ILE A 138 12.01 -30.56 43.90
CA ILE A 138 12.93 -31.29 44.78
C ILE A 138 12.48 -32.75 44.78
N ILE A 139 13.36 -33.64 44.35
CA ILE A 139 13.15 -35.08 44.39
C ILE A 139 13.97 -35.63 45.56
N GLY A 140 13.28 -36.04 46.63
CA GLY A 140 13.89 -36.74 47.76
C GLY A 140 13.93 -38.24 47.50
N TYR A 141 15.05 -38.89 47.77
CA TYR A 141 15.19 -40.34 47.76
C TYR A 141 16.01 -40.81 48.96
N ASN A 142 15.60 -41.93 49.54
CA ASN A 142 16.28 -42.51 50.69
C ASN A 142 17.30 -43.54 50.20
N VAL A 143 18.54 -43.42 50.69
CA VAL A 143 19.56 -44.46 50.56
C VAL A 143 19.94 -44.88 51.97
N GLY A 144 19.43 -46.05 52.40
CA GLY A 144 19.54 -46.50 53.78
C GLY A 144 18.83 -45.56 54.76
N LEU A 145 19.53 -45.13 55.81
CA LEU A 145 19.03 -44.17 56.82
C LEU A 145 19.20 -42.69 56.40
N THR A 146 19.79 -42.42 55.24
CA THR A 146 20.09 -41.05 54.80
C THR A 146 19.14 -40.60 53.69
N CYS A 147 18.46 -39.49 53.91
CA CYS A 147 17.64 -38.83 52.89
C CYS A 147 18.52 -37.92 52.03
N ARG A 148 18.56 -38.18 50.73
CA ARG A 148 19.24 -37.33 49.74
C ARG A 148 18.20 -36.65 48.87
N CYS A 149 18.55 -35.48 48.34
CA CYS A 149 17.70 -34.80 47.37
C CYS A 149 18.46 -34.40 46.13
N VAL A 150 17.71 -34.29 45.04
CA VAL A 150 18.14 -33.63 43.81
C VAL A 150 17.09 -32.58 43.47
N CYS A 151 17.54 -31.36 43.25
CA CYS A 151 16.69 -30.32 42.68
C CYS A 151 16.76 -30.40 41.15
N VAL A 152 15.61 -30.40 40.49
CA VAL A 152 15.50 -30.39 39.03
C VAL A 152 14.67 -29.19 38.59
N ALA A 153 15.12 -28.46 37.57
CA ALA A 153 14.31 -27.38 37.02
C ALA A 153 13.09 -27.96 36.27
N PRO A 154 11.98 -27.21 36.08
CA PRO A 154 10.88 -27.71 35.26
C PRO A 154 11.29 -28.02 33.81
N SER A 155 12.32 -27.34 33.31
CA SER A 155 12.94 -27.66 32.03
C SER A 155 13.62 -29.03 31.98
N ASP A 156 14.03 -29.56 33.14
CA ASP A 156 14.72 -30.85 33.26
C ASP A 156 13.70 -32.00 33.35
N VAL A 157 12.47 -31.72 33.82
CA VAL A 157 11.35 -32.69 33.91
C VAL A 157 10.55 -32.64 32.61
N ASN A 158 11.07 -33.29 31.60
CA ASN A 158 10.51 -33.22 30.26
C ASN A 158 9.32 -34.21 30.13
N SER A 159 8.07 -33.74 30.13
CA SER A 159 6.98 -34.55 29.57
C SER A 159 7.19 -34.62 28.06
N ILE A 160 7.24 -35.85 27.52
CA ILE A 160 7.58 -36.12 26.11
C ILE A 160 6.70 -35.28 25.18
N ASN A 161 5.42 -35.12 25.52
CA ASN A 161 4.43 -34.40 24.71
C ASN A 161 4.63 -32.88 24.64
N PHE A 162 4.97 -32.21 25.76
CA PHE A 162 5.15 -30.75 25.77
C PHE A 162 6.37 -30.33 24.95
N SER A 163 7.47 -31.07 25.10
CA SER A 163 8.71 -30.78 24.37
C SER A 163 8.61 -31.06 22.88
N VAL A 164 7.82 -32.06 22.47
CA VAL A 164 7.55 -32.36 21.06
C VAL A 164 6.69 -31.26 20.45
N LYS A 165 5.63 -30.81 21.13
CA LYS A 165 4.82 -29.67 20.68
C LYS A 165 5.68 -28.40 20.53
N LEU A 166 6.47 -28.04 21.55
CA LEU A 166 7.39 -26.90 21.51
C LEU A 166 8.44 -26.99 20.39
N LYS A 167 9.05 -28.16 20.19
CA LYS A 167 10.04 -28.37 19.12
C LYS A 167 9.40 -28.30 17.75
N SER A 168 8.18 -28.81 17.59
CA SER A 168 7.45 -28.81 16.32
C SER A 168 7.01 -27.41 15.87
N SER A 169 6.66 -26.53 16.82
CA SER A 169 6.13 -25.20 16.52
C SER A 169 7.18 -24.09 16.53
N LEU A 170 8.15 -24.12 17.45
CA LEU A 170 9.20 -23.09 17.59
C LEU A 170 10.55 -23.50 17.00
N GLY A 171 10.71 -24.75 16.60
CA GLY A 171 11.97 -25.29 16.10
C GLY A 171 12.95 -25.69 17.21
N LEU A 172 13.95 -26.49 16.83
CA LEU A 172 14.85 -27.17 17.78
C LEU A 172 15.78 -26.22 18.54
N SER A 173 16.15 -25.07 17.95
CA SER A 173 17.06 -24.09 18.54
C SER A 173 16.37 -23.22 19.59
N VAL A 174 15.18 -22.69 19.28
CA VAL A 174 14.40 -21.83 20.18
C VAL A 174 13.90 -22.62 21.39
N SER A 175 13.42 -23.84 21.17
CA SER A 175 12.98 -24.75 22.25
C SER A 175 14.11 -25.09 23.23
N LYS A 176 15.32 -25.39 22.73
CA LYS A 176 16.50 -25.58 23.61
C LYS A 176 16.81 -24.34 24.44
N ASN A 177 16.74 -23.15 23.85
CA ASN A 177 17.00 -21.90 24.55
C ASN A 177 15.93 -21.58 25.61
N LEU A 178 14.66 -21.93 25.39
CA LEU A 178 13.58 -21.77 26.38
C LEU A 178 13.77 -22.70 27.58
N LEU A 179 14.29 -23.90 27.33
CA LEU A 179 14.54 -24.93 28.34
C LEU A 179 15.94 -24.84 28.98
N THR A 180 16.77 -23.88 28.59
CA THR A 180 18.07 -23.68 29.25
C THR A 180 17.85 -23.06 30.64
N ARG A 181 18.69 -23.39 31.63
CA ARG A 181 18.65 -22.77 32.98
C ARG A 181 18.92 -21.26 32.89
N ARG A 182 17.90 -20.45 32.61
CA ARG A 182 18.04 -19.00 32.40
C ARG A 182 18.33 -18.22 33.67
N PHE A 183 18.09 -18.82 34.85
CA PHE A 183 18.20 -18.12 36.13
C PHE A 183 19.43 -18.60 36.90
N LYS A 184 20.56 -17.90 36.70
CA LYS A 184 21.80 -18.13 37.45
C LYS A 184 21.55 -18.16 38.97
N LYS A 185 20.81 -17.18 39.49
CA LYS A 185 20.43 -17.10 40.91
C LYS A 185 19.63 -18.31 41.40
N LEU A 186 18.79 -18.89 40.55
CA LEU A 186 17.99 -20.06 40.89
C LEU A 186 18.83 -21.32 40.87
N SER A 187 19.78 -21.42 39.93
CA SER A 187 20.79 -22.50 39.91
C SER A 187 21.69 -22.43 41.15
N GLU A 188 22.13 -21.24 41.55
CA GLU A 188 22.85 -21.00 42.80
C GLU A 188 22.02 -21.37 44.04
N LEU A 189 20.72 -21.04 44.05
CA LEU A 189 19.81 -21.42 45.13
C LEU A 189 19.63 -22.94 45.22
N ILE A 190 19.47 -23.61 44.08
CA ILE A 190 19.40 -25.07 43.97
C ILE A 190 20.66 -25.72 44.53
N GLU A 191 21.84 -25.28 44.07
CA GLU A 191 23.13 -25.81 44.50
C GLU A 191 23.35 -25.58 46.01
N LYS A 192 23.02 -24.39 46.50
CA LYS A 192 23.09 -24.06 47.93
C LYS A 192 22.15 -24.95 48.75
N THR A 193 20.92 -25.16 48.29
CA THR A 193 19.93 -26.01 48.98
C THR A 193 20.42 -27.46 49.05
N CYS A 194 20.97 -28.00 47.96
CA CYS A 194 21.58 -29.33 47.93
C CYS A 194 22.82 -29.44 48.84
N SER A 195 23.61 -28.38 48.99
CA SER A 195 24.79 -28.37 49.86
C SER A 195 24.44 -28.39 51.36
N VAL A 196 23.29 -27.82 51.74
CA VAL A 196 22.82 -27.75 53.13
C VAL A 196 22.10 -29.03 53.54
N SER A 197 21.35 -29.65 52.62
CA SER A 197 20.59 -30.87 52.90
C SER A 197 21.45 -32.09 53.25
N GLY A 198 22.71 -32.12 52.82
CA GLY A 198 23.65 -33.20 53.16
C GLY A 198 24.40 -33.03 54.49
N ARG A 199 24.19 -31.94 55.23
CA ARG A 199 25.02 -31.59 56.42
C ARG A 199 24.29 -31.59 57.76
N LYS A 200 22.96 -31.59 57.80
CA LYS A 200 22.17 -31.50 59.04
C LYS A 200 20.90 -32.35 58.96
N ASP A 201 20.72 -33.28 59.88
CA ASP A 201 19.55 -34.15 59.93
C ASP A 201 18.24 -33.39 60.20
N ASP A 202 18.29 -32.32 61.00
CA ASP A 202 17.12 -31.49 61.33
C ASP A 202 16.62 -30.63 60.17
N PHE A 203 17.43 -30.42 59.12
CA PHE A 203 17.04 -29.62 57.96
C PHE A 203 15.80 -30.20 57.29
N TRP A 204 15.77 -31.52 57.10
CA TRP A 204 14.67 -32.20 56.44
C TRP A 204 13.38 -32.15 57.25
N ILE A 205 13.48 -32.27 58.57
CA ILE A 205 12.32 -32.17 59.48
C ILE A 205 11.70 -30.78 59.37
N GLN A 206 12.53 -29.73 59.43
CA GLN A 206 12.06 -28.35 59.29
C GLN A 206 11.52 -28.07 57.89
N PHE A 207 12.20 -28.56 56.85
CA PHE A 207 11.77 -28.41 55.47
C PHE A 207 10.40 -29.06 55.22
N TRP A 208 10.21 -30.31 55.64
CA TRP A 208 8.93 -31.00 55.50
C TRP A 208 7.82 -30.33 56.30
N SER A 209 8.10 -29.86 57.52
CA SER A 209 7.13 -29.10 58.32
C SER A 209 6.68 -27.82 57.61
N LEU A 210 7.63 -27.06 57.04
CA LEU A 210 7.33 -25.84 56.28
C LEU A 210 6.62 -26.14 54.95
N ALA A 211 7.04 -27.18 54.23
CA ALA A 211 6.42 -27.60 52.98
C ALA A 211 4.98 -28.04 53.19
N GLU A 212 4.72 -28.81 54.26
CA GLU A 212 3.40 -29.27 54.64
C GLU A 212 2.49 -28.08 55.06
N LYS A 213 3.00 -27.15 55.87
CA LYS A 213 2.28 -25.93 56.27
C LYS A 213 1.96 -25.01 55.08
N ASN A 214 2.82 -24.97 54.08
CA ASN A 214 2.67 -24.13 52.90
C ASN A 214 2.19 -24.90 51.66
N ASN A 215 1.68 -26.12 51.85
CA ASN A 215 1.24 -26.95 50.74
C ASN A 215 0.01 -26.33 50.07
N LEU A 216 0.21 -25.70 48.91
CA LEU A 216 -0.85 -25.06 48.15
C LEU A 216 -1.92 -26.08 47.71
N LEU A 217 -1.54 -27.32 47.43
CA LEU A 217 -2.48 -28.37 47.03
C LEU A 217 -3.45 -28.78 48.14
N LYS A 218 -3.18 -28.43 49.41
CA LYS A 218 -4.11 -28.66 50.52
C LYS A 218 -5.06 -27.49 50.76
N ARG A 219 -4.83 -26.34 50.13
CA ARG A 219 -5.68 -25.14 50.29
C ARG A 219 -6.86 -25.21 49.34
N SER A 220 -8.07 -25.19 49.88
CA SER A 220 -9.32 -25.28 49.10
C SER A 220 -9.46 -24.18 48.05
N GLU A 221 -9.03 -22.96 48.38
CA GLU A 221 -9.02 -21.80 47.47
C GLU A 221 -8.12 -22.06 46.26
N PHE A 222 -6.90 -22.53 46.49
CA PHE A 222 -5.97 -22.86 45.42
C PHE A 222 -6.48 -24.03 44.58
N GLN A 223 -7.04 -25.08 45.20
CA GLN A 223 -7.67 -26.17 44.47
C GLN A 223 -8.83 -25.69 43.57
N ALA A 224 -9.63 -24.72 44.02
CA ALA A 224 -10.71 -24.15 43.22
C ALA A 224 -10.17 -23.38 42.01
N GLU A 225 -9.11 -22.58 42.19
CA GLU A 225 -8.46 -21.88 41.08
C GLU A 225 -7.79 -22.84 40.09
N VAL A 226 -7.14 -23.92 40.58
CA VAL A 226 -6.58 -24.95 39.71
C VAL A 226 -7.67 -25.64 38.88
N ARG A 227 -8.84 -25.96 39.46
CA ARG A 227 -9.97 -26.52 38.70
C ARG A 227 -10.47 -25.57 37.62
N LYS A 228 -10.61 -24.27 37.93
CA LYS A 228 -10.98 -23.25 36.94
C LYS A 228 -9.95 -23.19 35.82
N GLY A 229 -8.66 -23.20 36.16
CA GLY A 229 -7.55 -23.23 35.22
C GLY A 229 -7.58 -24.46 34.30
N LEU A 230 -7.81 -25.66 34.86
CA LEU A 230 -7.93 -26.90 34.07
C LEU A 230 -9.10 -26.84 33.08
N VAL A 231 -10.28 -26.36 33.51
CA VAL A 231 -11.45 -26.17 32.62
C VAL A 231 -11.13 -25.15 31.53
N TYR A 232 -10.46 -24.05 31.87
CA TYR A 232 -10.05 -23.04 30.90
C TYR A 232 -9.06 -23.60 29.88
N LEU A 233 -8.00 -24.29 30.32
CA LEU A 233 -6.98 -24.89 29.44
C LEU A 233 -7.59 -25.94 28.50
N LYS A 234 -8.54 -26.74 28.98
CA LYS A 234 -9.32 -27.66 28.15
C LYS A 234 -10.15 -26.90 27.11
N GLY A 235 -10.85 -25.84 27.50
CA GLY A 235 -11.63 -24.99 26.59
C GLY A 235 -10.77 -24.30 25.52
N GLN A 236 -9.51 -24.02 25.83
CA GLN A 236 -8.52 -23.47 24.90
C GLN A 236 -7.77 -24.56 24.08
N GLY A 237 -8.12 -25.84 24.25
CA GLY A 237 -7.52 -26.97 23.51
C GLY A 237 -6.10 -27.35 23.93
N TRP A 238 -5.62 -26.86 25.08
CA TRP A 238 -4.29 -27.20 25.59
C TRP A 238 -4.23 -28.60 26.22
N LEU A 239 -5.36 -29.04 26.78
CA LEU A 239 -5.52 -30.35 27.42
C LEU A 239 -6.66 -31.12 26.76
N SER A 240 -6.46 -32.42 26.56
CA SER A 240 -7.54 -33.33 26.21
C SER A 240 -8.46 -33.59 27.42
N GLU A 241 -9.62 -34.21 27.18
CA GLU A 241 -10.51 -34.67 28.25
C GLU A 241 -9.78 -35.62 29.22
N ASP A 242 -9.06 -36.60 28.66
CA ASP A 242 -8.33 -37.60 29.43
C ASP A 242 -7.19 -36.98 30.24
N GLU A 243 -6.44 -36.03 29.65
CA GLU A 243 -5.37 -35.29 30.35
C GLU A 243 -5.93 -34.44 31.49
N THR A 244 -7.12 -33.86 31.32
CA THR A 244 -7.77 -33.06 32.36
C THR A 244 -8.17 -33.91 33.55
N ILE A 245 -8.71 -35.11 33.30
CA ILE A 245 -9.11 -36.07 34.33
C ILE A 245 -7.87 -36.61 35.06
N GLU A 246 -6.85 -37.02 34.32
CA GLU A 246 -5.60 -37.57 34.86
C GLU A 246 -4.89 -36.54 35.77
N LEU A 247 -4.74 -35.30 35.29
CA LEU A 247 -4.09 -34.24 36.07
C LEU A 247 -4.87 -33.90 37.33
N ALA A 248 -6.20 -33.89 37.26
CA ALA A 248 -7.02 -33.64 38.43
C ALA A 248 -6.89 -34.74 39.49
N ASP A 249 -6.83 -36.00 39.06
CA ASP A 249 -6.65 -37.14 39.97
C ASP A 249 -5.24 -37.15 40.59
N GLN A 250 -4.20 -36.89 39.80
CA GLN A 250 -2.82 -36.75 40.29
C GLN A 250 -2.68 -35.63 41.32
N LEU A 251 -3.40 -34.52 41.13
CA LEU A 251 -3.44 -33.39 42.06
C LEU A 251 -4.40 -33.62 43.24
N LYS A 252 -5.04 -34.79 43.32
CA LYS A 252 -6.04 -35.16 44.35
C LYS A 252 -7.18 -34.14 44.44
N LEU A 253 -7.50 -33.51 43.31
CA LEU A 253 -8.64 -32.62 43.19
C LEU A 253 -9.86 -33.51 42.99
N HIS A 254 -10.68 -33.70 44.03
CA HIS A 254 -11.96 -34.36 43.84
C HIS A 254 -12.78 -33.57 42.82
N ILE A 255 -12.87 -34.05 41.58
CA ILE A 255 -13.81 -33.56 40.59
C ILE A 255 -15.09 -34.36 40.82
N LYS A 256 -16.16 -33.69 41.25
CA LYS A 256 -17.47 -34.30 41.18
C LYS A 256 -17.80 -34.47 39.70
N LYS A 257 -18.01 -35.72 39.28
CA LYS A 257 -18.65 -36.07 38.01
C LYS A 257 -20.01 -35.40 37.90
#